data_AF-A0A0S8EP62-F1
#
_entry.id   AF-A0A0S8EP62-F1
#
_cell.length_a   1.000
_cell.length_b   1.000
_cell.length_c   1.000
_cell.angle_alpha   90.00
_cell.angle_beta   90.00
_cell.angle_gamma   90.00
#
_symmetry.space_group_name_H-M   'P 1'
#
loop_
_entity.id
_entity.type
_entity.pdbx_description
1 polymer ?
#
loop_
_entity_poly.entity_id
_entity_poly.type
_entity_poly.pdbx_seq_one_letter_code
_entity_poly.pdbx_strand_id
1 'polypeptide(L)'
;TGIFSDDKRFAVFWMRESVMAAAFDMTNAFNDVSIRLQPGASLDAVITAVDRVLEPYGGVGAFGRKDQASNSIVEGELAQLEAMATVAPMIFLGVAAFLLNVVLSRLVLLQRAQIATMKAVGYGKRAIGAHYVKLVCLIALGGSVLGIAGGVYLGSAMTEMYTQYFRFPVLAFELEPRVVSIAVAVSLLAGVVGAVTSATRVANLPPAEAMRPASPPTYGSSLLDKLGAYRFIVPAARMVVREIERQPVRTGLSVIGIAFAVSIMVLARVSSDAMTLLLDMQFQQAWKEDVMVSFLDPLSDGAVRELEHLPGVLYGEGMRTVPVRFVHDGRKRESVIMGYADDSQLRRVIDVELREIPIPESGVMLTAKLAEILGVSIGDELRVEMLEGDRRTVSLRVSSLAAEPFGLQGHMRLGELYRAFGEEATASMALLRIDPREYTRAEPKLKELPKIGGVLRKQTIIDQFKAQSADMMLVMSLILTLFAGTIAVGVVYNNARVALSMRSRDLASLRVLGFRRGEISAVLLGELAIQVLLAIPIGMGIGTWMSRAMMAMTDPEQYRLPVALSPATYAYAAGVTIAAGAVSALLVRRKLDKLDLIGVLKTRE
;
A
#
# COMPACT_ATOMS: atom_id res chain seq x y z
N THR A 1 27.96 -2.11 -4.79
CA THR A 1 27.16 -2.18 -3.54
C THR A 1 25.85 -2.86 -3.86
N GLY A 2 25.54 -3.98 -3.21
CA GLY A 2 24.28 -4.70 -3.44
C GLY A 2 23.08 -3.83 -3.09
N ILE A 3 21.95 -4.03 -3.78
CA ILE A 3 20.67 -3.34 -3.54
C ILE A 3 20.18 -3.58 -2.09
N PHE A 4 20.69 -4.63 -1.43
CA PHE A 4 20.37 -4.99 -0.04
C PHE A 4 21.68 -5.23 0.72
N SER A 5 21.85 -4.56 1.87
CA SER A 5 22.98 -4.79 2.77
C SER A 5 22.76 -6.10 3.54
N ASP A 6 23.73 -7.01 3.47
CA ASP A 6 23.76 -8.16 4.38
C ASP A 6 24.37 -7.73 5.71
N ASP A 7 23.53 -7.34 6.67
CA ASP A 7 23.95 -6.91 8.01
C ASP A 7 24.84 -7.94 8.73
N LYS A 8 24.77 -9.23 8.37
CA LYS A 8 25.64 -10.27 8.97
C LYS A 8 27.05 -10.25 8.40
N ARG A 9 27.25 -9.67 7.22
CA ARG A 9 28.52 -9.63 6.49
C ARG A 9 29.02 -8.20 6.23
N PHE A 10 28.26 -7.19 6.65
CA PHE A 10 28.60 -5.77 6.56
C PHE A 10 28.92 -5.23 7.95
N ALA A 11 30.06 -4.55 8.08
CA ALA A 11 30.49 -3.92 9.32
C ALA A 11 30.98 -2.50 9.07
N VAL A 12 30.58 -1.58 9.94
CA VAL A 12 31.08 -0.20 9.96
C VAL A 12 32.17 -0.09 11.02
N PHE A 13 33.37 0.27 10.60
CA PHE A 13 34.51 0.47 11.50
C PHE A 13 34.78 1.96 11.68
N TRP A 14 34.88 2.40 12.93
CA TRP A 14 35.32 3.75 13.28
C TRP A 14 36.80 3.70 13.64
N MET A 15 37.63 4.37 12.86
CA MET A 15 39.08 4.36 13.01
C MET A 15 39.65 5.78 12.91
N ARG A 16 40.85 5.99 13.46
CA ARG A 16 41.53 7.29 13.33
C ARG A 16 41.83 7.56 11.85
N GLU A 17 41.50 8.77 11.41
CA GLU A 17 41.74 9.25 10.04
C GLU A 17 43.17 8.97 9.58
N SER A 18 44.18 9.30 10.41
CA SER A 18 45.60 9.08 10.07
C SER A 18 45.95 7.62 9.76
N VAL A 19 45.26 6.67 10.39
CA VAL A 19 45.46 5.23 10.14
C VAL A 19 44.83 4.83 8.81
N MET A 20 43.62 5.32 8.54
CA MET A 20 42.94 5.00 7.28
C MET A 20 43.57 5.66 6.08
N ALA A 21 43.97 6.92 6.22
CA ALA A 21 44.70 7.66 5.22
C ALA A 21 46.01 6.95 4.87
N ALA A 22 46.75 6.42 5.84
CA ALA A 22 47.95 5.63 5.55
C ALA A 22 47.63 4.28 4.87
N ALA A 23 46.57 3.59 5.29
CA ALA A 23 46.22 2.27 4.76
C ALA A 23 45.67 2.29 3.32
N PHE A 24 45.03 3.39 2.91
CA PHE A 24 44.51 3.58 1.55
C PHE A 24 45.37 4.51 0.68
N ASP A 25 46.56 4.91 1.15
CA ASP A 25 47.45 5.87 0.48
C ASP A 25 46.79 7.23 0.19
N MET A 26 45.99 7.71 1.15
CA MET A 26 45.21 8.94 1.10
C MET A 26 45.68 9.97 2.16
N THR A 27 46.98 10.02 2.45
CA THR A 27 47.52 11.01 3.42
C THR A 27 47.29 12.44 2.92
N ASN A 28 46.59 13.26 3.71
CA ASN A 28 46.09 14.59 3.32
C ASN A 28 45.10 14.58 2.12
N ALA A 29 44.42 13.45 1.88
CA ALA A 29 43.37 13.31 0.87
C ALA A 29 42.09 12.73 1.50
N PHE A 30 40.97 12.88 0.81
CA PHE A 30 39.67 12.33 1.20
C PHE A 30 38.94 11.77 -0.03
N ASN A 31 38.00 10.86 0.20
CA ASN A 31 37.20 10.21 -0.83
C ASN A 31 35.72 10.64 -0.84
N ASP A 32 35.25 11.27 0.24
CA ASP A 32 33.90 11.80 0.36
C ASP A 32 33.92 13.14 1.09
N VAL A 33 33.07 14.07 0.67
CA VAL A 33 32.87 15.36 1.35
C VAL A 33 31.38 15.65 1.52
N SER A 34 30.98 15.84 2.76
CA SER A 34 29.61 16.21 3.12
C SER A 34 29.55 17.67 3.57
N ILE A 35 28.76 18.50 2.87
CA ILE A 35 28.67 19.94 3.10
C ILE A 35 27.27 20.31 3.61
N ARG A 36 27.20 21.02 4.73
CA ARG A 36 25.95 21.61 5.24
C ARG A 36 25.81 23.05 4.76
N LEU A 37 24.70 23.35 4.10
CA LEU A 37 24.39 24.70 3.62
C LEU A 37 23.88 25.60 4.74
N GLN A 38 24.21 26.89 4.66
CA GLN A 38 23.59 27.92 5.49
C GLN A 38 22.13 28.17 5.04
N PRO A 39 21.24 28.65 5.94
CA PRO A 39 19.87 29.00 5.56
C PRO A 39 19.85 30.01 4.39
N GLY A 40 19.09 29.70 3.34
CA GLY A 40 18.94 30.56 2.15
C GLY A 40 20.09 30.49 1.13
N ALA A 41 21.12 29.67 1.36
CA ALA A 41 22.19 29.46 0.37
C ALA A 41 21.65 28.77 -0.90
N SER A 42 22.12 29.19 -2.07
CA SER A 42 21.80 28.55 -3.34
C SER A 42 22.55 27.22 -3.48
N LEU A 43 21.81 26.12 -3.54
CA LEU A 43 22.37 24.78 -3.75
C LEU A 43 23.19 24.72 -5.04
N ASP A 44 22.67 25.22 -6.15
CA ASP A 44 23.31 25.14 -7.47
C ASP A 44 24.61 25.95 -7.52
N ALA A 45 24.63 27.12 -6.88
CA ALA A 45 25.85 27.94 -6.80
C ALA A 45 26.94 27.24 -5.97
N VAL A 46 26.56 26.56 -4.88
CA VAL A 46 27.51 25.81 -4.05
C VAL A 46 28.02 24.58 -4.78
N ILE A 47 27.15 23.80 -5.43
CA ILE A 47 27.55 22.67 -6.27
C ILE A 47 28.55 23.13 -7.33
N THR A 48 28.24 24.19 -8.07
CA THR A 48 29.13 24.73 -9.12
C THR A 48 30.50 25.15 -8.57
N ALA A 49 30.52 25.77 -7.37
CA ALA A 49 31.77 26.20 -6.74
C ALA A 49 32.59 25.01 -6.24
N VAL A 50 31.95 24.01 -5.64
CA VAL A 50 32.58 22.79 -5.15
C VAL A 50 33.15 21.97 -6.30
N ASP A 51 32.35 21.76 -7.35
CA ASP A 51 32.77 21.03 -8.55
C ASP A 51 34.01 21.67 -9.19
N ARG A 52 34.03 23.00 -9.32
CA ARG A 52 35.20 23.73 -9.85
C ARG A 52 36.46 23.52 -9.01
N VAL A 53 36.34 23.41 -7.69
CA VAL A 53 37.47 23.19 -6.79
C VAL A 53 37.94 21.74 -6.84
N LEU A 54 37.01 20.78 -6.92
CA LEU A 54 37.32 19.35 -6.83
C LEU A 54 37.62 18.70 -8.19
N GLU A 55 37.20 19.29 -9.30
CA GLU A 55 37.42 18.76 -10.66
C GLU A 55 38.90 18.40 -10.94
N PRO A 56 39.90 19.24 -10.61
CA PRO A 56 41.32 18.89 -10.79
C PRO A 56 41.80 17.73 -9.92
N TYR A 57 41.09 17.43 -8.82
CA TYR A 57 41.42 16.38 -7.86
C TYR A 57 40.61 15.10 -8.08
N GLY A 58 39.87 15.01 -9.19
CA GLY A 58 39.05 13.84 -9.48
C GLY A 58 37.66 13.89 -8.85
N GLY A 59 37.13 15.07 -8.51
CA GLY A 59 35.72 15.22 -8.15
C GLY A 59 34.81 14.69 -9.27
N VAL A 60 33.80 13.91 -8.90
CA VAL A 60 32.84 13.32 -9.85
C VAL A 60 31.54 14.09 -9.93
N GLY A 61 31.43 15.27 -9.33
CA GLY A 61 30.22 16.09 -9.29
C GLY A 61 29.50 16.04 -7.94
N ALA A 62 29.11 17.19 -7.41
CA ALA A 62 28.35 17.34 -6.19
C ALA A 62 26.84 17.29 -6.49
N PHE A 63 26.08 16.68 -5.59
CA PHE A 63 24.63 16.53 -5.71
C PHE A 63 23.92 16.94 -4.43
N GLY A 64 22.65 17.33 -4.58
CA GLY A 64 21.83 17.78 -3.46
C GLY A 64 21.32 16.63 -2.60
N ARG A 65 20.82 16.97 -1.40
CA ARG A 65 20.19 16.01 -0.48
C ARG A 65 19.06 15.21 -1.14
N LYS A 66 18.29 15.82 -2.02
CA LYS A 66 17.18 15.16 -2.75
C LYS A 66 17.65 13.96 -3.60
N ASP A 67 18.89 14.02 -4.09
CA ASP A 67 19.49 13.02 -4.96
C ASP A 67 20.33 11.98 -4.20
N GLN A 68 20.49 12.15 -2.87
CA GLN A 68 21.13 11.16 -2.02
C GLN A 68 20.23 9.93 -1.88
N ALA A 69 20.73 8.75 -2.23
CA ALA A 69 19.97 7.49 -2.16
C ALA A 69 19.39 7.21 -0.75
N SER A 70 20.15 7.53 0.30
CA SER A 70 19.70 7.38 1.69
C SER A 70 18.51 8.28 2.02
N ASN A 71 18.53 9.54 1.55
CA ASN A 71 17.44 10.48 1.75
C ASN A 71 16.22 10.10 0.89
N SER A 72 16.45 9.76 -0.38
CA SER A 72 15.36 9.46 -1.31
C SER A 72 14.52 8.29 -0.81
N ILE A 73 15.15 7.20 -0.35
CA ILE A 73 14.47 6.02 0.22
C ILE A 73 13.62 6.40 1.44
N VAL A 74 14.17 7.18 2.38
CA VAL A 74 13.45 7.59 3.59
C VAL A 74 12.30 8.54 3.26
N GLU A 75 12.52 9.52 2.38
CA GLU A 75 11.49 10.48 1.95
C GLU A 75 10.35 9.77 1.21
N GLY A 76 10.66 8.81 0.35
CA GLY A 76 9.67 8.00 -0.36
C GLY A 76 8.79 7.19 0.58
N GLU A 77 9.40 6.57 1.60
CA GLU A 77 8.67 5.83 2.64
C GLU A 77 7.80 6.77 3.50
N LEU A 78 8.30 7.95 3.87
CA LEU A 78 7.53 8.94 4.62
C LEU A 78 6.32 9.46 3.83
N ALA A 79 6.49 9.74 2.53
CA ALA A 79 5.39 10.16 1.66
C ALA A 79 4.31 9.07 1.53
N GLN A 80 4.73 7.79 1.41
CA GLN A 80 3.80 6.66 1.40
C GLN A 80 3.04 6.52 2.72
N LEU A 81 3.73 6.66 3.85
CA LEU A 81 3.12 6.63 5.18
C LEU A 81 2.14 7.79 5.39
N GLU A 82 2.46 8.99 4.91
CA GLU A 82 1.57 10.15 4.98
C GLU A 82 0.28 9.92 4.19
N ALA A 83 0.38 9.36 2.97
CA ALA A 83 -0.78 8.99 2.18
C ALA A 83 -1.66 7.93 2.90
N MET A 84 -1.05 6.93 3.53
CA MET A 84 -1.76 5.92 4.32
C MET A 84 -2.42 6.51 5.58
N ALA A 85 -1.69 7.36 6.32
CA ALA A 85 -2.13 7.97 7.57
C ALA A 85 -3.24 9.01 7.37
N THR A 86 -3.42 9.52 6.15
CA THR A 86 -4.51 10.45 5.82
C THR A 86 -5.73 9.72 5.29
N VAL A 87 -5.58 8.88 4.26
CA VAL A 87 -6.70 8.27 3.53
C VAL A 87 -7.47 7.25 4.37
N ALA A 88 -6.78 6.30 5.01
CA ALA A 88 -7.46 5.22 5.74
C ALA A 88 -8.23 5.72 6.99
N PRO A 89 -7.67 6.62 7.83
CA PRO A 89 -8.41 7.17 8.96
C PRO A 89 -9.61 8.03 8.57
N MET A 90 -9.55 8.79 7.47
CA MET A 90 -10.71 9.55 6.98
C MET A 90 -11.90 8.64 6.67
N ILE A 91 -11.64 7.50 6.02
CA ILE A 91 -12.68 6.50 5.72
C ILE A 91 -13.21 5.89 7.02
N PHE A 92 -12.32 5.46 7.92
CA PHE A 92 -12.71 4.85 9.19
C PHE A 92 -13.58 5.80 10.03
N LEU A 93 -13.17 7.06 10.18
CA LEU A 93 -13.92 8.08 10.90
C LEU A 93 -15.25 8.39 10.22
N GLY A 94 -15.29 8.46 8.89
CA GLY A 94 -16.53 8.66 8.13
C GLY A 94 -17.54 7.52 8.33
N VAL A 95 -17.08 6.27 8.25
CA VAL A 95 -17.94 5.10 8.48
C VAL A 95 -18.38 5.02 9.94
N ALA A 96 -17.49 5.29 10.89
CA ALA A 96 -17.82 5.32 12.32
C ALA A 96 -18.87 6.39 12.65
N ALA A 97 -18.70 7.61 12.13
CA ALA A 97 -19.66 8.71 12.25
C ALA A 97 -21.04 8.33 11.71
N PHE A 98 -21.07 7.71 10.53
CA PHE A 98 -22.29 7.20 9.92
C PHE A 98 -22.97 6.14 10.80
N LEU A 99 -22.23 5.12 11.24
CA LEU A 99 -22.77 4.05 12.08
C LEU A 99 -23.34 4.59 13.38
N LEU A 100 -22.61 5.51 14.02
CA LEU A 100 -23.04 6.16 15.24
C LEU A 100 -24.36 6.92 15.01
N ASN A 101 -24.46 7.68 13.93
CA ASN A 101 -25.69 8.40 13.59
C ASN A 101 -26.87 7.45 13.34
N VAL A 102 -26.67 6.34 12.62
CA VAL A 102 -27.72 5.33 12.37
C VAL A 102 -28.21 4.69 13.67
N VAL A 103 -27.28 4.29 14.55
CA VAL A 103 -27.61 3.67 15.85
C VAL A 103 -28.36 4.66 16.73
N LEU A 104 -27.93 5.91 16.79
CA LEU A 104 -28.57 6.94 17.62
C LEU A 104 -29.93 7.35 17.10
N SER A 105 -30.05 7.60 15.80
CA SER A 105 -31.33 7.83 15.13
C SER A 105 -32.32 6.70 15.50
N ARG A 106 -31.85 5.45 15.48
CA ARG A 106 -32.66 4.30 15.85
C ARG A 106 -33.04 4.29 17.33
N LEU A 107 -32.08 4.52 18.23
CA LEU A 107 -32.30 4.54 19.67
C LEU A 107 -33.38 5.57 20.05
N VAL A 108 -33.26 6.79 19.52
CA VAL A 108 -34.21 7.89 19.77
C VAL A 108 -35.60 7.53 19.22
N LEU A 109 -35.68 6.91 18.04
CA LEU A 109 -36.96 6.47 17.46
C LEU A 109 -37.62 5.36 18.29
N LEU A 110 -36.86 4.40 18.80
CA LEU A 110 -37.37 3.35 19.69
C LEU A 110 -37.86 3.93 21.02
N GLN A 111 -37.25 5.03 21.47
CA GLN A 111 -37.61 5.74 22.69
C GLN A 111 -38.60 6.90 22.45
N ARG A 112 -39.21 7.00 21.26
CA ARG A 112 -40.12 8.10 20.87
C ARG A 112 -41.28 8.27 21.84
N ALA A 113 -41.89 7.18 22.29
CA ALA A 113 -43.01 7.24 23.25
C ALA A 113 -42.56 7.77 24.61
N GLN A 114 -41.39 7.33 25.10
CA GLN A 114 -40.81 7.81 26.35
C GLN A 114 -40.48 9.31 26.26
N ILE A 115 -39.91 9.75 25.14
CA ILE A 115 -39.65 11.18 24.86
C ILE A 115 -40.95 11.99 24.89
N ALA A 116 -42.03 11.46 24.31
CA ALA A 116 -43.34 12.10 24.29
C ALA A 116 -43.94 12.23 25.69
N THR A 117 -43.85 11.17 26.51
CA THR A 117 -44.30 11.19 27.91
C THR A 117 -43.50 12.22 28.72
N MET A 118 -42.17 12.27 28.58
CA MET A 118 -41.35 13.28 29.24
C MET A 118 -41.75 14.70 28.83
N LYS A 119 -42.03 14.95 27.55
CA LYS A 119 -42.54 16.24 27.08
C LYS A 119 -43.91 16.58 27.67
N ALA A 120 -44.81 15.60 27.78
CA ALA A 120 -46.14 15.79 28.36
C ALA A 120 -46.09 16.16 29.85
N VAL A 121 -45.11 15.63 30.58
CA VAL A 121 -44.83 15.97 31.99
C VAL A 121 -44.14 17.35 32.15
N GLY A 122 -43.70 17.98 31.05
CA GLY A 122 -43.14 19.34 31.05
C GLY A 122 -41.62 19.42 30.81
N TYR A 123 -40.95 18.32 30.45
CA TYR A 123 -39.52 18.40 30.10
C TYR A 123 -39.30 19.16 28.80
N GLY A 124 -38.42 20.16 28.84
CA GLY A 124 -38.04 20.94 27.68
C GLY A 124 -37.23 20.15 26.64
N LYS A 125 -37.35 20.52 25.37
CA LYS A 125 -36.63 19.89 24.24
C LYS A 125 -35.11 19.81 24.45
N ARG A 126 -34.53 20.85 25.07
CA ARG A 126 -33.08 20.92 25.39
C ARG A 126 -32.65 19.89 26.43
N ALA A 127 -33.46 19.64 27.45
CA ALA A 127 -33.15 18.65 28.49
C ALA A 127 -33.12 17.23 27.92
N ILE A 128 -34.07 16.92 27.03
CA ILE A 128 -34.12 15.63 26.32
C ILE A 128 -32.93 15.48 25.38
N GLY A 129 -32.61 16.52 24.59
CA GLY A 129 -31.42 16.52 23.73
C GLY A 129 -30.12 16.32 24.52
N ALA A 130 -29.97 17.02 25.66
CA ALA A 130 -28.81 16.90 26.52
C ALA A 130 -28.64 15.48 27.10
N HIS A 131 -29.72 14.75 27.39
CA HIS A 131 -29.63 13.36 27.83
C HIS A 131 -28.97 12.45 26.77
N TYR A 132 -29.40 12.56 25.50
CA TYR A 132 -28.80 11.79 24.41
C TYR A 132 -27.38 12.23 24.09
N VAL A 133 -27.09 13.54 24.16
CA VAL A 133 -25.71 14.03 24.01
C VAL A 133 -24.81 13.45 25.10
N LYS A 134 -25.24 13.43 26.37
CA LYS A 134 -24.48 12.80 27.47
C LYS A 134 -24.18 11.33 27.21
N LEU A 135 -25.18 10.56 26.77
CA LEU A 135 -25.01 9.15 26.41
C LEU A 135 -23.93 8.98 25.32
N VAL A 136 -23.98 9.83 24.29
CA VAL A 136 -23.04 9.76 23.17
C VAL A 136 -21.65 10.19 23.56
N CYS A 137 -21.51 11.26 24.34
CA CYS A 137 -20.22 11.67 24.89
C CYS A 137 -19.60 10.55 25.72
N LEU A 138 -20.38 9.83 26.55
CA LEU A 138 -19.86 8.71 27.33
C LEU A 138 -19.33 7.59 26.42
N ILE A 139 -20.09 7.19 25.40
CA ILE A 139 -19.68 6.15 24.46
C ILE A 139 -18.45 6.59 23.64
N ALA A 140 -18.45 7.83 23.14
CA ALA A 140 -17.37 8.37 22.34
C ALA A 140 -16.08 8.54 23.15
N LEU A 141 -16.16 9.02 24.39
CA LEU A 141 -15.00 9.15 25.28
C LEU A 141 -14.46 7.77 25.69
N GLY A 142 -15.34 6.82 26.06
CA GLY A 142 -14.91 5.45 26.37
C GLY A 142 -14.25 4.77 25.17
N GLY A 143 -14.84 4.90 23.99
CA GLY A 143 -14.26 4.42 22.73
C GLY A 143 -12.95 5.13 22.38
N SER A 144 -12.83 6.42 22.67
CA SER A 144 -11.59 7.19 22.46
C SER A 144 -10.48 6.70 23.38
N VAL A 145 -10.76 6.43 24.66
CA VAL A 145 -9.76 5.90 25.61
C VAL A 145 -9.25 4.53 25.13
N LEU A 146 -10.15 3.63 24.75
CA LEU A 146 -9.78 2.31 24.22
C LEU A 146 -9.01 2.44 22.88
N GLY A 147 -9.45 3.33 22.00
CA GLY A 147 -8.82 3.59 20.71
C GLY A 147 -7.42 4.19 20.85
N ILE A 148 -7.23 5.13 21.79
CA ILE A 148 -5.92 5.70 22.11
C ILE A 148 -5.01 4.61 22.70
N ALA A 149 -5.50 3.81 23.66
CA ALA A 149 -4.70 2.73 24.24
C ALA A 149 -4.26 1.70 23.18
N GLY A 150 -5.18 1.26 22.31
CA GLY A 150 -4.87 0.38 21.19
C GLY A 150 -3.95 1.04 20.15
N GLY A 151 -4.15 2.33 19.87
CA GLY A 151 -3.32 3.12 18.96
C GLY A 151 -1.90 3.32 19.48
N VAL A 152 -1.70 3.53 20.78
CA VAL A 152 -0.37 3.59 21.42
C VAL A 152 0.33 2.24 21.33
N TYR A 153 -0.38 1.14 21.54
CA TYR A 153 0.18 -0.22 21.40
C TYR A 153 0.61 -0.50 19.96
N LEU A 154 -0.27 -0.28 18.99
CA LEU A 154 0.02 -0.51 17.57
C LEU A 154 1.06 0.47 17.02
N GLY A 155 1.01 1.74 17.44
CA GLY A 155 1.98 2.76 17.05
C GLY A 155 3.38 2.50 17.60
N SER A 156 3.48 2.03 18.85
CA SER A 156 4.75 1.57 19.43
C SER A 156 5.31 0.37 18.66
N ALA A 157 4.47 -0.62 18.34
CA ALA A 157 4.87 -1.80 17.56
C ALA A 157 5.34 -1.42 16.14
N MET A 158 4.66 -0.49 15.48
CA MET A 158 5.12 0.08 14.21
C MET A 158 6.47 0.78 14.38
N THR A 159 6.61 1.64 15.37
CA THR A 159 7.84 2.41 15.58
C THR A 159 9.04 1.48 15.81
N GLU A 160 8.89 0.45 16.64
CA GLU A 160 9.92 -0.55 16.89
C GLU A 160 10.34 -1.28 15.62
N MET A 161 9.38 -1.66 14.78
CA MET A 161 9.63 -2.29 13.48
C MET A 161 10.42 -1.36 12.55
N TYR A 162 10.06 -0.07 12.46
CA TYR A 162 10.82 0.91 11.66
C TYR A 162 12.22 1.17 12.24
N THR A 163 12.38 1.21 13.57
CA THR A 163 13.69 1.29 14.23
C THR A 163 14.60 0.15 13.82
N GLN A 164 14.06 -1.07 13.75
CA GLN A 164 14.82 -2.25 13.32
C GLN A 164 15.11 -2.22 11.81
N TYR A 165 14.14 -1.84 10.98
CA TYR A 165 14.27 -1.81 9.52
C TYR A 165 15.27 -0.74 9.04
N PHE A 166 15.15 0.50 9.54
CA PHE A 166 16.01 1.62 9.14
C PHE A 166 17.24 1.81 10.03
N ARG A 167 17.37 1.02 11.12
CA ARG A 167 18.47 1.12 12.09
C ARG A 167 18.63 2.53 12.67
N PHE A 168 17.52 3.21 12.96
CA PHE A 168 17.57 4.53 13.57
C PHE A 168 18.20 4.44 14.98
N PRO A 169 19.13 5.36 15.34
CA PRO A 169 19.80 5.32 16.64
C PRO A 169 18.84 5.59 17.80
N VAL A 170 17.88 6.50 17.60
CA VAL A 170 16.76 6.75 18.51
C VAL A 170 15.54 7.07 17.64
N LEU A 171 14.55 6.19 17.67
CA LEU A 171 13.22 6.46 17.13
C LEU A 171 12.22 6.10 18.23
N ALA A 172 11.69 7.13 18.88
CA ALA A 172 10.73 6.99 19.97
C ALA A 172 9.33 7.25 19.45
N PHE A 173 8.37 6.44 19.91
CA PHE A 173 6.97 6.70 19.63
C PHE A 173 6.52 7.93 20.43
N GLU A 174 6.12 8.99 19.73
CA GLU A 174 5.56 10.19 20.34
C GLU A 174 4.06 10.28 20.06
N LEU A 175 3.27 10.30 21.12
CA LEU A 175 1.83 10.53 21.03
C LEU A 175 1.57 12.03 20.87
N GLU A 176 1.47 12.50 19.63
CA GLU A 176 1.24 13.92 19.35
C GLU A 176 -0.15 14.36 19.88
N PRO A 177 -0.23 15.30 20.84
CA PRO A 177 -1.50 15.73 21.42
C PRO A 177 -2.47 16.35 20.39
N ARG A 178 -1.92 16.94 19.33
CA ARG A 178 -2.69 17.49 18.21
C ARG A 178 -3.48 16.42 17.47
N VAL A 179 -2.86 15.29 17.13
CA VAL A 179 -3.52 14.19 16.42
C VAL A 179 -4.61 13.56 17.29
N VAL A 180 -4.31 13.32 18.57
CA VAL A 180 -5.28 12.77 19.53
C VAL A 180 -6.48 13.71 19.70
N SER A 181 -6.23 15.01 19.91
CA SER A 181 -7.30 15.99 20.10
C SER A 181 -8.18 16.12 18.85
N ILE A 182 -7.60 16.09 17.65
CA ILE A 182 -8.36 16.09 16.38
C ILE A 182 -9.22 14.82 16.27
N ALA A 183 -8.66 13.63 16.52
CA ALA A 183 -9.41 12.37 16.41
C ALA A 183 -10.57 12.29 17.40
N VAL A 184 -10.35 12.71 18.65
CA VAL A 184 -11.37 12.77 19.71
C VAL A 184 -12.42 13.83 19.37
N ALA A 185 -12.01 15.02 18.93
CA ALA A 185 -12.93 16.09 18.54
C ALA A 185 -13.80 15.67 17.36
N VAL A 186 -13.24 15.08 16.31
CA VAL A 186 -14.01 14.60 15.15
C VAL A 186 -15.01 13.53 15.56
N SER A 187 -14.60 12.56 16.39
CA SER A 187 -15.47 11.49 16.88
C SER A 187 -16.62 12.04 17.75
N LEU A 188 -16.31 12.96 18.66
CA LEU A 188 -17.30 13.63 19.50
C LEU A 188 -18.25 14.50 18.68
N LEU A 189 -17.72 15.33 17.77
CA LEU A 189 -18.53 16.19 16.90
C LEU A 189 -19.49 15.37 16.05
N ALA A 190 -19.01 14.29 15.40
CA ALA A 190 -19.85 13.38 14.63
C ALA A 190 -20.97 12.78 15.49
N GLY A 191 -20.64 12.32 16.69
CA GLY A 191 -21.61 11.77 17.64
C GLY A 191 -22.63 12.79 18.13
N VAL A 192 -22.17 13.97 18.55
CA VAL A 192 -23.02 15.06 19.06
C VAL A 192 -23.94 15.57 17.97
N VAL A 193 -23.43 15.80 16.76
CA VAL A 193 -24.24 16.18 15.60
C VAL A 193 -25.32 15.13 15.38
N GLY A 194 -24.97 13.84 15.31
CA GLY A 194 -25.93 12.75 15.13
C GLY A 194 -26.97 12.65 16.27
N ALA A 195 -26.56 12.89 17.52
CA ALA A 195 -27.44 12.88 18.69
C ALA A 195 -28.43 14.05 18.65
N VAL A 196 -27.93 15.26 18.39
CA VAL A 196 -28.73 16.48 18.35
C VAL A 196 -29.72 16.43 17.19
N THR A 197 -29.28 16.06 15.98
CA THR A 197 -30.19 15.95 14.82
C THR A 197 -31.29 14.92 15.05
N SER A 198 -30.95 13.77 15.65
CA SER A 198 -31.91 12.70 15.94
C SER A 198 -32.91 13.12 17.03
N ALA A 199 -32.40 13.64 18.15
CA ALA A 199 -33.21 14.03 19.29
C ALA A 199 -34.12 15.22 18.97
N THR A 200 -33.62 16.22 18.24
CA THR A 200 -34.43 17.39 17.83
C THR A 200 -35.54 17.01 16.87
N ARG A 201 -35.28 16.13 15.90
CA ARG A 201 -36.30 15.62 14.97
C ARG A 201 -37.48 14.98 15.70
N VAL A 202 -37.22 14.19 16.75
CA VAL A 202 -38.28 13.56 17.55
C VAL A 202 -38.90 14.53 18.56
N ALA A 203 -38.10 15.36 19.22
CA ALA A 203 -38.56 16.34 20.21
C ALA A 203 -39.41 17.48 19.59
N ASN A 204 -39.33 17.69 18.27
CA ASN A 204 -40.19 18.65 17.57
C ASN A 204 -41.60 18.13 17.30
N LEU A 205 -41.84 16.82 17.38
CA LEU A 205 -43.18 16.26 17.18
C LEU A 205 -44.12 16.62 18.35
N PRO A 206 -45.40 16.94 18.09
CA PRO A 206 -46.41 17.08 19.14
C PRO A 206 -46.48 15.81 20.01
N PRO A 207 -46.62 15.90 21.34
CA PRO A 207 -46.64 14.73 22.23
C PRO A 207 -47.68 13.67 21.84
N ALA A 208 -48.89 14.11 21.47
CA ALA A 208 -49.97 13.23 21.04
C ALA A 208 -49.65 12.44 19.75
N GLU A 209 -48.98 13.08 18.78
CA GLU A 209 -48.52 12.41 17.56
C GLU A 209 -47.33 11.49 17.82
N ALA A 210 -46.44 11.87 18.74
CA ALA A 210 -45.28 11.09 19.13
C ALA A 210 -45.68 9.80 19.90
N MET A 211 -46.80 9.83 20.62
CA MET A 211 -47.37 8.65 21.29
C MET A 211 -48.08 7.67 20.35
N ARG A 212 -48.59 8.15 19.21
CA ARG A 212 -49.15 7.29 18.17
C ARG A 212 -48.05 6.44 17.50
N PRO A 213 -48.30 5.17 17.16
CA PRO A 213 -47.38 4.37 16.36
C PRO A 213 -46.98 5.17 15.11
N ALA A 214 -45.70 5.12 14.73
CA ALA A 214 -45.26 5.77 13.50
C ALA A 214 -46.14 5.28 12.34
N SER A 215 -46.74 6.22 11.60
CA SER A 215 -47.64 5.89 10.50
C SER A 215 -46.93 4.95 9.52
N PRO A 216 -47.60 3.88 9.04
CA PRO A 216 -47.01 3.03 8.04
C PRO A 216 -46.64 3.89 6.82
N PRO A 217 -45.44 3.71 6.25
CA PRO A 217 -45.01 4.49 5.10
C PRO A 217 -45.93 4.26 3.92
N THR A 218 -46.22 5.32 3.17
CA THR A 218 -46.99 5.28 1.93
C THR A 218 -46.25 4.47 0.87
N TYR A 219 -46.87 3.41 0.37
CA TYR A 219 -46.36 2.55 -0.69
C TYR A 219 -46.60 3.19 -2.06
N GLY A 220 -45.54 3.39 -2.84
CA GLY A 220 -45.61 3.84 -4.25
C GLY A 220 -45.23 2.72 -5.23
N SER A 221 -45.55 2.90 -6.52
CA SER A 221 -45.18 1.95 -7.57
C SER A 221 -43.66 1.88 -7.78
N SER A 222 -43.08 0.69 -7.67
CA SER A 222 -41.65 0.43 -7.90
C SER A 222 -41.26 0.55 -9.39
N LEU A 223 -39.98 0.82 -9.68
CA LEU A 223 -39.43 0.72 -11.05
C LEU A 223 -39.58 -0.70 -11.60
N LEU A 224 -39.42 -1.73 -10.77
CA LEU A 224 -39.64 -3.13 -11.12
C LEU A 224 -41.12 -3.49 -11.29
N ASP A 225 -42.05 -2.74 -10.64
CA ASP A 225 -43.49 -2.87 -10.91
C ASP A 225 -43.81 -2.37 -12.33
N LYS A 226 -43.11 -1.34 -12.81
CA LYS A 226 -43.28 -0.79 -14.18
C LYS A 226 -42.66 -1.69 -15.26
N LEU A 227 -41.62 -2.46 -14.93
CA LEU A 227 -40.93 -3.39 -15.85
C LEU A 227 -41.50 -4.82 -15.85
N GLY A 228 -42.47 -5.16 -14.98
CA GLY A 228 -43.12 -6.47 -14.96
C GLY A 228 -42.26 -7.66 -14.46
N ALA A 229 -41.01 -7.41 -14.08
CA ALA A 229 -40.02 -8.42 -13.68
C ALA A 229 -40.40 -9.19 -12.40
N TYR A 230 -41.35 -8.68 -11.62
CA TYR A 230 -41.79 -9.34 -10.39
C TYR A 230 -42.36 -10.74 -10.62
N ARG A 231 -42.95 -11.04 -11.79
CA ARG A 231 -43.55 -12.35 -12.09
C ARG A 231 -42.59 -13.54 -11.95
N PHE A 232 -41.27 -13.31 -12.07
CA PHE A 232 -40.25 -14.37 -12.01
C PHE A 232 -39.55 -14.47 -10.64
N ILE A 233 -39.88 -13.60 -9.68
CA ILE A 233 -39.21 -13.51 -8.39
C ILE A 233 -40.05 -14.19 -7.29
N VAL A 234 -39.42 -15.10 -6.54
CA VAL A 234 -40.01 -15.81 -5.40
C VAL A 234 -40.53 -14.80 -4.34
N PRO A 235 -41.67 -15.04 -3.66
CA PRO A 235 -42.29 -14.06 -2.75
C PRO A 235 -41.33 -13.47 -1.68
N ALA A 236 -40.46 -14.30 -1.11
CA ALA A 236 -39.46 -13.84 -0.13
C ALA A 236 -38.45 -12.85 -0.74
N ALA A 237 -37.91 -13.15 -1.93
CA ALA A 237 -37.00 -12.26 -2.64
C ALA A 237 -37.70 -10.96 -3.08
N ARG A 238 -38.98 -11.04 -3.44
CA ARG A 238 -39.81 -9.85 -3.77
C ARG A 238 -39.92 -8.89 -2.58
N MET A 239 -40.08 -9.42 -1.37
CA MET A 239 -40.11 -8.61 -0.14
C MET A 239 -38.75 -7.95 0.15
N VAL A 240 -37.63 -8.60 -0.17
CA VAL A 240 -36.30 -8.02 0.01
C VAL A 240 -36.07 -6.86 -0.95
N VAL A 241 -36.32 -7.07 -2.24
CA VAL A 241 -36.10 -6.04 -3.27
C VAL A 241 -36.94 -4.79 -3.02
N ARG A 242 -38.22 -4.96 -2.67
CA ARG A 242 -39.11 -3.82 -2.33
C ARG A 242 -38.61 -2.99 -1.14
N GLU A 243 -37.94 -3.61 -0.18
CA GLU A 243 -37.41 -2.86 0.96
C GLU A 243 -36.17 -2.06 0.60
N ILE A 244 -35.30 -2.61 -0.24
CA ILE A 244 -34.13 -1.90 -0.74
C ILE A 244 -34.57 -0.62 -1.49
N GLU A 245 -35.60 -0.74 -2.33
CA GLU A 245 -36.20 0.39 -3.05
C GLU A 245 -36.89 1.39 -2.12
N ARG A 246 -37.43 0.93 -0.99
CA ARG A 246 -38.10 1.79 0.00
C ARG A 246 -37.11 2.60 0.84
N GLN A 247 -35.92 2.06 1.13
CA GLN A 247 -34.90 2.72 1.96
C GLN A 247 -33.57 2.89 1.21
N PRO A 248 -33.54 3.61 0.07
CA PRO A 248 -32.37 3.68 -0.79
C PRO A 248 -31.18 4.36 -0.12
N VAL A 249 -31.42 5.42 0.67
CA VAL A 249 -30.35 6.13 1.39
C VAL A 249 -29.68 5.22 2.42
N ARG A 250 -30.46 4.48 3.21
CA ARG A 250 -29.92 3.55 4.22
C ARG A 250 -29.14 2.43 3.53
N THR A 251 -29.75 1.78 2.55
CA THR A 251 -29.12 0.67 1.82
C THR A 251 -27.85 1.13 1.10
N GLY A 252 -27.88 2.28 0.45
CA GLY A 252 -26.71 2.87 -0.22
C GLY A 252 -25.57 3.16 0.75
N LEU A 253 -25.84 3.80 1.89
CA LEU A 253 -24.82 4.06 2.90
C LEU A 253 -24.26 2.77 3.53
N SER A 254 -25.11 1.76 3.74
CA SER A 254 -24.69 0.43 4.18
C SER A 254 -23.76 -0.24 3.17
N VAL A 255 -24.12 -0.21 1.88
CA VAL A 255 -23.31 -0.75 0.78
C VAL A 255 -21.97 -0.01 0.69
N ILE A 256 -21.97 1.32 0.78
CA ILE A 256 -20.74 2.14 0.76
C ILE A 256 -19.85 1.83 1.97
N GLY A 257 -20.41 1.71 3.18
CA GLY A 257 -19.65 1.38 4.39
C GLY A 257 -18.98 0.00 4.31
N ILE A 258 -19.68 -1.01 3.78
CA ILE A 258 -19.12 -2.34 3.54
C ILE A 258 -18.09 -2.29 2.39
N ALA A 259 -18.37 -1.52 1.34
CA ALA A 259 -17.47 -1.37 0.20
C ALA A 259 -16.13 -0.76 0.65
N PHE A 260 -16.14 0.26 1.50
CA PHE A 260 -14.92 0.81 2.08
C PHE A 260 -14.14 -0.21 2.92
N ALA A 261 -14.83 -1.07 3.66
CA ALA A 261 -14.19 -2.17 4.36
C ALA A 261 -13.43 -3.08 3.38
N VAL A 262 -14.09 -3.50 2.30
CA VAL A 262 -13.49 -4.29 1.20
C VAL A 262 -12.31 -3.53 0.56
N SER A 263 -12.45 -2.22 0.31
CA SER A 263 -11.39 -1.39 -0.28
C SER A 263 -10.14 -1.33 0.60
N ILE A 264 -10.31 -1.17 1.91
CA ILE A 264 -9.19 -1.19 2.87
C ILE A 264 -8.51 -2.56 2.89
N MET A 265 -9.27 -3.66 2.76
CA MET A 265 -8.67 -5.00 2.66
C MET A 265 -7.86 -5.20 1.38
N VAL A 266 -8.36 -4.69 0.24
CA VAL A 266 -7.60 -4.70 -1.01
C VAL A 266 -6.31 -3.89 -0.85
N LEU A 267 -6.41 -2.72 -0.23
CA LEU A 267 -5.24 -1.87 0.04
C LEU A 267 -4.23 -2.54 0.98
N ALA A 268 -4.68 -3.29 1.99
CA ALA A 268 -3.82 -4.01 2.92
C ALA A 268 -2.91 -5.04 2.23
N ARG A 269 -3.33 -5.55 1.07
CA ARG A 269 -2.67 -6.64 0.35
C ARG A 269 -1.91 -6.18 -0.88
N VAL A 270 -2.15 -4.96 -1.38
CA VAL A 270 -1.53 -4.49 -2.63
C VAL A 270 -0.01 -4.54 -2.58
N SER A 271 0.61 -4.16 -1.45
CA SER A 271 2.07 -4.18 -1.31
C SER A 271 2.63 -5.60 -1.36
N SER A 272 1.91 -6.59 -0.82
CA SER A 272 2.31 -8.00 -0.87
C SER A 272 2.20 -8.58 -2.28
N ASP A 273 1.17 -8.20 -3.04
CA ASP A 273 1.01 -8.65 -4.42
C ASP A 273 2.05 -7.99 -5.34
N ALA A 274 2.26 -6.67 -5.20
CA ALA A 274 3.29 -5.92 -5.91
C ALA A 274 4.69 -6.50 -5.64
N MET A 275 4.96 -6.89 -4.40
CA MET A 275 6.21 -7.53 -4.00
C MET A 275 6.43 -8.89 -4.66
N THR A 276 5.38 -9.71 -4.71
CA THR A 276 5.44 -11.04 -5.34
C THR A 276 5.72 -10.90 -6.83
N LEU A 277 5.04 -9.96 -7.49
CA LEU A 277 5.27 -9.65 -8.90
C LEU A 277 6.69 -9.11 -9.13
N LEU A 278 7.16 -8.18 -8.29
CA LEU A 278 8.52 -7.65 -8.36
C LEU A 278 9.55 -8.78 -8.29
N LEU A 279 9.42 -9.68 -7.31
CA LEU A 279 10.35 -10.78 -7.15
C LEU A 279 10.36 -11.74 -8.34
N ASP A 280 9.20 -12.00 -8.94
CA ASP A 280 9.10 -12.81 -10.16
C ASP A 280 9.74 -12.11 -11.36
N MET A 281 9.35 -10.86 -11.63
CA MET A 281 9.90 -10.02 -12.69
C MET A 281 11.42 -9.93 -12.60
N GLN A 282 11.94 -9.52 -11.44
CA GLN A 282 13.35 -9.23 -11.27
C GLN A 282 14.20 -10.51 -11.18
N PHE A 283 13.83 -11.45 -10.33
CA PHE A 283 14.71 -12.58 -9.97
C PHE A 283 14.36 -13.91 -10.62
N GLN A 284 13.17 -14.03 -11.23
CA GLN A 284 12.81 -15.22 -12.03
C GLN A 284 12.91 -14.94 -13.51
N GLN A 285 12.51 -13.76 -13.99
CA GLN A 285 12.46 -13.45 -15.42
C GLN A 285 13.69 -12.69 -15.92
N ALA A 286 14.02 -11.55 -15.30
CA ALA A 286 15.14 -10.72 -15.74
C ALA A 286 16.50 -11.30 -15.35
N TRP A 287 16.65 -11.85 -14.14
CA TRP A 287 17.91 -12.41 -13.63
C TRP A 287 17.85 -13.94 -13.59
N LYS A 288 18.46 -14.59 -14.58
CA LYS A 288 18.55 -16.05 -14.71
C LYS A 288 19.84 -16.61 -14.09
N GLU A 289 20.80 -15.78 -13.74
CA GLU A 289 22.00 -16.17 -13.00
C GLU A 289 21.69 -16.62 -11.56
N ASP A 290 22.56 -17.45 -10.99
CA ASP A 290 22.48 -17.89 -9.60
C ASP A 290 23.41 -17.07 -8.70
N VAL A 291 24.56 -16.68 -9.25
CA VAL A 291 25.64 -15.97 -8.55
C VAL A 291 26.17 -14.83 -9.40
N MET A 292 26.35 -13.67 -8.78
CA MET A 292 27.05 -12.52 -9.34
C MET A 292 28.40 -12.37 -8.64
N VAL A 293 29.47 -12.26 -9.42
CA VAL A 293 30.83 -12.07 -8.94
C VAL A 293 31.30 -10.70 -9.41
N SER A 294 31.36 -9.72 -8.50
CA SER A 294 31.89 -8.39 -8.80
C SER A 294 33.42 -8.40 -8.68
N PHE A 295 34.10 -7.77 -9.62
CA PHE A 295 35.54 -7.56 -9.57
C PHE A 295 35.88 -6.22 -8.89
N LEU A 296 37.08 -6.13 -8.29
CA LEU A 296 37.59 -4.89 -7.70
C LEU A 296 37.88 -3.85 -8.78
N ASP A 297 38.48 -4.29 -9.89
CA ASP A 297 38.74 -3.52 -11.09
C ASP A 297 38.17 -4.28 -12.30
N PRO A 298 37.76 -3.60 -13.39
CA PRO A 298 37.36 -4.29 -14.62
C PRO A 298 38.45 -5.26 -15.11
N LEU A 299 38.08 -6.52 -15.33
CA LEU A 299 38.99 -7.57 -15.79
C LEU A 299 38.67 -7.98 -17.22
N SER A 300 39.66 -8.47 -17.96
CA SER A 300 39.43 -8.99 -19.32
C SER A 300 38.38 -10.12 -19.33
N ASP A 301 37.70 -10.32 -20.46
CA ASP A 301 36.81 -11.47 -20.70
C ASP A 301 37.45 -12.85 -20.45
N GLY A 302 38.79 -12.94 -20.44
CA GLY A 302 39.51 -14.13 -20.01
C GLY A 302 39.20 -14.53 -18.57
N ALA A 303 39.05 -13.56 -17.66
CA ALA A 303 38.75 -13.81 -16.26
C ALA A 303 37.37 -14.45 -16.06
N VAL A 304 36.37 -14.04 -16.84
CA VAL A 304 35.04 -14.65 -16.82
C VAL A 304 35.12 -16.12 -17.26
N ARG A 305 35.87 -16.40 -18.34
CA ARG A 305 36.10 -17.77 -18.82
C ARG A 305 36.84 -18.63 -17.81
N GLU A 306 37.79 -18.09 -17.05
CA GLU A 306 38.44 -18.84 -15.96
C GLU A 306 37.43 -19.27 -14.88
N LEU A 307 36.46 -18.41 -14.56
CA LEU A 307 35.39 -18.76 -13.60
C LEU A 307 34.49 -19.88 -14.12
N GLU A 308 34.27 -19.98 -15.44
CA GLU A 308 33.50 -21.09 -16.05
C GLU A 308 34.16 -22.46 -15.84
N HIS A 309 35.48 -22.50 -15.66
CA HIS A 309 36.21 -23.75 -15.42
C HIS A 309 36.16 -24.20 -13.96
N LEU A 310 35.55 -23.40 -13.06
CA LEU A 310 35.40 -23.79 -11.67
C LEU A 310 34.38 -24.91 -11.51
N PRO A 311 34.60 -25.87 -10.59
CA PRO A 311 33.66 -26.96 -10.36
C PRO A 311 32.26 -26.46 -10.02
N GLY A 312 31.26 -26.96 -10.74
CA GLY A 312 29.86 -26.63 -10.55
C GLY A 312 29.37 -25.40 -11.31
N VAL A 313 30.26 -24.63 -11.96
CA VAL A 313 29.84 -23.53 -12.85
C VAL A 313 29.39 -24.15 -14.18
N LEU A 314 28.13 -23.90 -14.54
CA LEU A 314 27.51 -24.44 -15.75
C LEU A 314 27.63 -23.49 -16.94
N TYR A 315 27.68 -22.20 -16.68
CA TYR A 315 27.74 -21.14 -17.68
C TYR A 315 28.09 -19.80 -17.01
N GLY A 316 28.90 -18.98 -17.68
CA GLY A 316 29.28 -17.65 -17.22
C GLY A 316 29.14 -16.59 -18.31
N GLU A 317 28.65 -15.41 -17.93
CA GLU A 317 28.58 -14.24 -18.79
C GLU A 317 29.30 -13.05 -18.16
N GLY A 318 30.07 -12.32 -18.97
CA GLY A 318 30.66 -11.06 -18.56
C GLY A 318 29.63 -9.94 -18.65
N MET A 319 29.64 -9.04 -17.68
CA MET A 319 28.83 -7.83 -17.67
C MET A 319 29.69 -6.62 -17.31
N ARG A 320 29.53 -5.53 -18.06
CA ARG A 320 30.22 -4.26 -17.83
C ARG A 320 29.22 -3.22 -17.37
N THR A 321 29.38 -2.69 -16.16
CA THR A 321 28.55 -1.59 -15.65
C THR A 321 29.44 -0.35 -15.57
N VAL A 322 29.12 0.66 -16.37
CA VAL A 322 29.88 1.92 -16.42
C VAL A 322 29.07 3.00 -15.71
N PRO A 323 29.55 3.60 -14.60
CA PRO A 323 28.93 4.77 -14.01
C PRO A 323 29.13 5.97 -14.95
N VAL A 324 28.02 6.63 -15.30
CA VAL A 324 28.01 7.73 -16.26
C VAL A 324 27.14 8.89 -15.79
N ARG A 325 27.41 10.06 -16.33
CA ARG A 325 26.48 11.19 -16.32
C ARG A 325 25.88 11.38 -17.70
N PHE A 326 24.56 11.27 -17.78
CA PHE A 326 23.79 11.61 -18.97
C PHE A 326 23.50 13.11 -18.98
N VAL A 327 23.76 13.77 -20.12
CA VAL A 327 23.55 15.21 -20.29
C VAL A 327 22.83 15.51 -21.60
N HIS A 328 21.72 16.25 -21.51
CA HIS A 328 20.94 16.74 -22.64
C HIS A 328 20.29 18.09 -22.30
N ASP A 329 20.46 19.11 -23.14
CA ASP A 329 19.89 20.46 -22.97
C ASP A 329 20.01 21.05 -21.54
N GLY A 330 21.20 20.91 -20.94
CA GLY A 330 21.49 21.40 -19.59
C GLY A 330 20.92 20.55 -18.45
N ARG A 331 20.07 19.55 -18.74
CA ARG A 331 19.62 18.54 -17.78
C ARG A 331 20.71 17.48 -17.62
N LYS A 332 20.99 17.09 -16.38
CA LYS A 332 22.03 16.13 -16.03
C LYS A 332 21.45 15.06 -15.11
N ARG A 333 21.79 13.79 -15.34
CA ARG A 333 21.46 12.68 -14.42
C ARG A 333 22.62 11.70 -14.34
N GLU A 334 23.09 11.45 -13.12
CA GLU A 334 24.08 10.40 -12.85
C GLU A 334 23.38 9.06 -12.69
N SER A 335 23.98 8.03 -13.28
CA SER A 335 23.35 6.72 -13.48
C SER A 335 24.43 5.74 -13.97
N VAL A 336 24.03 4.60 -14.52
CA VAL A 336 24.91 3.57 -15.08
C VAL A 336 24.47 3.19 -16.48
N ILE A 337 25.44 2.81 -17.32
CA ILE A 337 25.20 2.03 -18.53
C ILE A 337 25.56 0.57 -18.24
N MET A 338 24.62 -0.33 -18.46
CA MET A 338 24.79 -1.77 -18.38
C MET A 338 25.12 -2.32 -19.77
N GLY A 339 26.28 -2.95 -19.89
CA GLY A 339 26.79 -3.62 -21.08
C GLY A 339 26.50 -5.12 -21.03
N TYR A 340 25.82 -5.61 -22.06
CA TYR A 340 25.38 -7.01 -22.19
C TYR A 340 26.14 -7.72 -23.33
N ALA A 341 26.41 -9.02 -23.16
CA ALA A 341 26.89 -9.86 -24.25
C ALA A 341 25.85 -9.93 -25.38
N ASP A 342 26.30 -10.11 -26.62
CA ASP A 342 25.42 -10.17 -27.80
C ASP A 342 24.39 -11.32 -27.70
N ASP A 343 24.76 -12.40 -27.01
CA ASP A 343 23.96 -13.59 -26.77
C ASP A 343 23.51 -13.74 -25.30
N SER A 344 23.41 -12.62 -24.55
CA SER A 344 23.11 -12.67 -23.11
C SER A 344 21.82 -13.46 -22.80
N GLN A 345 21.99 -14.54 -22.05
CA GLN A 345 20.93 -15.45 -21.59
C GLN A 345 20.65 -15.26 -20.09
N LEU A 346 21.69 -14.87 -19.34
CA LEU A 346 21.63 -14.76 -17.88
C LEU A 346 20.94 -13.49 -17.43
N ARG A 347 21.11 -12.36 -18.13
CA ARG A 347 20.41 -11.13 -17.77
C ARG A 347 19.69 -10.49 -18.95
N ARG A 348 18.42 -10.18 -18.73
CA ARG A 348 17.51 -9.67 -19.76
C ARG A 348 16.82 -8.40 -19.30
N VAL A 349 16.49 -7.54 -20.24
CA VAL A 349 15.65 -6.36 -19.99
C VAL A 349 14.20 -6.76 -20.25
N ILE A 350 13.36 -6.62 -19.23
CA ILE A 350 11.96 -7.06 -19.23
C ILE A 350 11.07 -5.86 -18.91
N ASP A 351 10.00 -5.67 -19.68
CA ASP A 351 9.01 -4.62 -19.41
C ASP A 351 8.00 -5.00 -18.32
N VAL A 352 7.14 -4.07 -17.94
CA VAL A 352 6.06 -4.30 -16.96
C VAL A 352 5.02 -5.33 -17.39
N GLU A 353 4.96 -5.69 -18.68
CA GLU A 353 4.13 -6.76 -19.23
C GLU A 353 4.84 -8.12 -19.34
N LEU A 354 6.03 -8.27 -18.73
CA LEU A 354 6.86 -9.48 -18.80
C LEU A 354 7.39 -9.81 -20.20
N ARG A 355 7.46 -8.82 -21.10
CA ARG A 355 8.03 -9.00 -22.43
C ARG A 355 9.50 -8.62 -22.41
N GLU A 356 10.31 -9.44 -23.06
CA GLU A 356 11.72 -9.17 -23.27
C GLU A 356 11.88 -8.06 -24.31
N ILE A 357 12.63 -7.02 -23.95
CA ILE A 357 13.01 -5.95 -24.87
C ILE A 357 14.46 -6.21 -25.30
N PRO A 358 14.72 -6.53 -26.58
CA PRO A 358 16.07 -6.79 -27.05
C PRO A 358 16.93 -5.53 -27.00
N ILE A 359 18.20 -5.69 -26.59
CA ILE A 359 19.17 -4.60 -26.59
C ILE A 359 19.49 -4.19 -28.04
N PRO A 360 19.41 -2.90 -28.39
CA PRO A 360 19.65 -2.43 -29.76
C PRO A 360 21.06 -2.76 -30.24
N GLU A 361 21.20 -2.97 -31.54
CA GLU A 361 22.50 -3.27 -32.18
C GLU A 361 23.46 -2.07 -32.16
N SER A 362 22.94 -0.86 -32.08
CA SER A 362 23.70 0.38 -32.02
C SER A 362 23.01 1.42 -31.14
N GLY A 363 23.78 2.34 -30.57
CA GLY A 363 23.30 3.37 -29.65
C GLY A 363 22.93 2.82 -28.27
N VAL A 364 22.18 3.60 -27.50
CA VAL A 364 21.82 3.27 -26.12
C VAL A 364 20.31 3.12 -25.98
N MET A 365 19.89 2.08 -25.26
CA MET A 365 18.54 1.96 -24.74
C MET A 365 18.48 2.67 -23.40
N LEU A 366 17.51 3.55 -23.18
CA LEU A 366 17.32 4.18 -21.86
C LEU A 366 16.06 3.63 -21.19
N THR A 367 16.04 3.60 -19.86
CA THR A 367 14.76 3.46 -19.18
C THR A 367 13.85 4.63 -19.54
N ALA A 368 12.56 4.36 -19.76
CA ALA A 368 11.59 5.37 -20.20
C ALA A 368 11.55 6.57 -19.23
N LYS A 369 11.72 6.33 -17.93
CA LYS A 369 11.78 7.40 -16.93
C LYS A 369 13.04 8.25 -17.03
N LEU A 370 14.20 7.64 -17.29
CA LEU A 370 15.45 8.39 -17.50
C LEU A 370 15.33 9.29 -18.73
N ALA A 371 14.72 8.80 -19.80
CA ALA A 371 14.44 9.59 -20.99
C ALA A 371 13.50 10.77 -20.71
N GLU A 372 12.43 10.57 -19.93
CA GLU A 372 11.51 11.63 -19.50
C GLU A 372 12.22 12.73 -18.68
N ILE A 373 13.07 12.36 -17.72
CA ILE A 373 13.85 13.30 -16.89
C ILE A 373 14.76 14.15 -17.78
N LEU A 374 15.50 13.50 -18.69
CA LEU A 374 16.42 14.17 -19.61
C LEU A 374 15.71 14.92 -20.74
N GLY A 375 14.42 14.63 -20.97
CA GLY A 375 13.63 15.21 -22.06
C GLY A 375 14.03 14.71 -23.44
N VAL A 376 14.48 13.47 -23.56
CA VAL A 376 14.93 12.85 -24.82
C VAL A 376 13.92 11.82 -25.34
N SER A 377 13.86 11.69 -26.66
CA SER A 377 13.06 10.72 -27.39
C SER A 377 13.93 9.77 -28.21
N ILE A 378 13.33 8.70 -28.72
CA ILE A 378 14.02 7.79 -29.65
C ILE A 378 14.48 8.58 -30.87
N GLY A 379 15.78 8.49 -31.18
CA GLY A 379 16.43 9.16 -32.29
C GLY A 379 17.32 10.32 -31.88
N ASP A 380 17.15 10.89 -30.68
CA ASP A 380 17.93 12.02 -30.18
C ASP A 380 19.37 11.60 -29.82
N GLU A 381 20.29 12.56 -29.87
CA GLU A 381 21.65 12.39 -29.37
C GLU A 381 21.79 12.94 -27.95
N LEU A 382 22.53 12.21 -27.12
CA LEU A 382 22.78 12.57 -25.74
C LEU A 382 24.26 12.46 -25.42
N ARG A 383 24.75 13.41 -24.62
CA ARG A 383 26.15 13.42 -24.21
C ARG A 383 26.30 12.57 -22.96
N VAL A 384 27.19 11.59 -23.01
CA VAL A 384 27.49 10.68 -21.90
C VAL A 384 28.91 10.91 -21.43
N GLU A 385 29.06 11.24 -20.16
CA GLU A 385 30.36 11.43 -19.51
C GLU A 385 30.63 10.22 -18.59
N MET A 386 31.74 9.52 -18.77
CA MET A 386 32.14 8.48 -17.81
C MET A 386 32.55 9.11 -16.48
N LEU A 387 32.17 8.48 -15.38
CA LEU A 387 32.55 8.88 -14.02
C LEU A 387 33.74 8.08 -13.47
N GLU A 388 34.32 7.23 -14.31
CA GLU A 388 35.50 6.41 -14.00
C GLU A 388 36.53 6.45 -15.15
N GLY A 389 37.70 5.85 -14.92
CA GLY A 389 38.76 5.73 -15.92
C GLY A 389 39.26 7.09 -16.42
N ASP A 390 39.43 7.22 -17.74
CA ASP A 390 39.86 8.45 -18.41
C ASP A 390 38.76 9.52 -18.52
N ARG A 391 37.56 9.25 -17.94
CA ARG A 391 36.39 10.15 -17.93
C ARG A 391 35.98 10.60 -19.32
N ARG A 392 36.11 9.71 -20.30
CA ARG A 392 35.76 10.01 -21.69
C ARG A 392 34.31 10.49 -21.80
N THR A 393 34.13 11.49 -22.65
CA THR A 393 32.81 11.99 -23.02
C THR A 393 32.49 11.59 -24.45
N VAL A 394 31.31 11.01 -24.67
CA VAL A 394 30.87 10.50 -25.97
C VAL A 394 29.46 11.00 -26.28
N SER A 395 29.10 11.09 -27.56
CA SER A 395 27.70 11.30 -27.98
C SER A 395 27.10 9.95 -28.33
N LEU A 396 25.96 9.59 -27.72
CA LEU A 396 25.23 8.37 -28.00
C LEU A 396 23.82 8.70 -28.49
N ARG A 397 23.34 7.94 -29.47
CA ARG A 397 21.97 8.05 -29.94
C ARG A 397 21.02 7.19 -29.09
N VAL A 398 19.87 7.73 -28.70
CA VAL A 398 18.79 6.95 -28.08
C VAL A 398 18.15 6.07 -29.14
N SER A 399 18.36 4.76 -29.07
CA SER A 399 17.84 3.81 -30.07
C SER A 399 16.51 3.17 -29.66
N SER A 400 16.29 3.01 -28.37
CA SER A 400 15.07 2.43 -27.83
C SER A 400 14.83 2.87 -26.39
N LEU A 401 13.61 2.66 -25.90
CA LEU A 401 13.22 2.92 -24.52
C LEU A 401 12.68 1.64 -23.88
N ALA A 402 13.06 1.36 -22.63
CA ALA A 402 12.53 0.26 -21.85
C ALA A 402 11.66 0.74 -20.69
N ALA A 403 10.43 0.23 -20.62
CA ALA A 403 9.51 0.50 -19.51
C ALA A 403 9.82 -0.43 -18.33
N GLU A 404 10.97 -0.22 -17.69
CA GLU A 404 11.36 -0.99 -16.50
C GLU A 404 10.73 -0.41 -15.21
N PRO A 405 10.28 -1.29 -14.29
CA PRO A 405 9.68 -0.88 -13.03
C PRO A 405 10.68 -0.23 -12.05
N PHE A 406 11.99 -0.44 -12.26
CA PHE A 406 13.04 0.07 -11.38
C PHE A 406 14.20 0.68 -12.13
N GLY A 407 14.84 1.63 -11.45
CA GLY A 407 16.13 2.16 -11.83
C GLY A 407 16.09 3.20 -12.93
N LEU A 408 17.15 3.99 -12.97
CA LEU A 408 17.43 4.93 -14.04
C LEU A 408 18.75 4.41 -14.61
N GLN A 409 18.72 3.76 -15.76
CA GLN A 409 19.92 3.19 -16.39
C GLN A 409 19.83 3.24 -17.92
N GLY A 410 21.00 3.16 -18.55
CA GLY A 410 21.13 2.83 -19.97
C GLY A 410 21.52 1.36 -20.15
N HIS A 411 21.17 0.79 -21.29
CA HIS A 411 21.55 -0.56 -21.71
C HIS A 411 22.19 -0.51 -23.09
N MET A 412 23.30 -1.21 -23.26
CA MET A 412 24.06 -1.30 -24.51
C MET A 412 24.60 -2.72 -24.70
N ARG A 413 24.89 -3.09 -25.94
CA ARG A 413 25.71 -4.28 -26.20
C ARG A 413 27.17 -3.99 -25.85
N LEU A 414 27.89 -4.97 -25.31
CA LEU A 414 29.29 -4.83 -24.90
C LEU A 414 30.17 -4.36 -26.06
N GLY A 415 29.99 -4.92 -27.25
CA GLY A 415 30.75 -4.51 -28.44
C GLY A 415 30.59 -3.04 -28.78
N GLU A 416 29.37 -2.49 -28.66
CA GLU A 416 29.11 -1.06 -28.89
C GLU A 416 29.65 -0.19 -27.74
N LEU A 417 29.52 -0.65 -26.50
CA LEU A 417 30.05 0.03 -25.33
C LEU A 417 31.57 0.20 -25.43
N TYR A 418 32.29 -0.88 -25.76
CA TYR A 418 33.74 -0.85 -25.94
C TYR A 418 34.16 0.09 -27.08
N ARG A 419 33.44 0.09 -28.21
CA ARG A 419 33.72 1.02 -29.32
C ARG A 419 33.46 2.48 -28.94
N ALA A 420 32.34 2.76 -28.28
CA ALA A 420 31.95 4.11 -27.90
C ALA A 420 32.96 4.72 -26.94
N PHE A 421 33.31 4.00 -25.87
CA PHE A 421 34.22 4.49 -24.85
C PHE A 421 35.70 4.19 -25.16
N GLY A 422 35.99 3.42 -26.20
CA GLY A 422 37.35 2.98 -26.57
C GLY A 422 38.01 2.15 -25.46
N GLU A 423 37.21 1.33 -24.77
CA GLU A 423 37.69 0.36 -23.77
C GLU A 423 38.07 -0.97 -24.44
N GLU A 424 38.97 -1.71 -23.80
CA GLU A 424 39.22 -3.12 -24.15
C GLU A 424 38.08 -4.02 -23.62
N ALA A 425 37.99 -5.25 -24.15
CA ALA A 425 36.98 -6.22 -23.77
C ALA A 425 37.11 -6.66 -22.29
N THR A 426 36.47 -5.88 -21.41
CA THR A 426 36.54 -6.00 -19.96
C THR A 426 35.15 -6.10 -19.33
N ALA A 427 35.05 -6.92 -18.29
CA ALA A 427 33.87 -7.08 -17.47
C ALA A 427 34.14 -6.53 -16.06
N SER A 428 33.17 -5.81 -15.50
CA SER A 428 33.17 -5.42 -14.08
C SER A 428 32.58 -6.52 -13.19
N MET A 429 31.83 -7.46 -13.79
CA MET A 429 31.15 -8.53 -13.09
C MET A 429 31.05 -9.77 -13.97
N ALA A 430 31.10 -10.95 -13.36
CA ALA A 430 30.68 -12.21 -13.98
C ALA A 430 29.35 -12.67 -13.41
N LEU A 431 28.40 -12.96 -14.29
CA LEU A 431 27.12 -13.60 -13.98
C LEU A 431 27.30 -15.10 -14.18
N LEU A 432 27.05 -15.91 -13.16
CA LEU A 432 27.30 -17.35 -13.18
C LEU A 432 26.01 -18.13 -12.91
N ARG A 433 25.77 -19.15 -13.72
CA ARG A 433 24.82 -20.23 -13.41
C ARG A 433 25.59 -21.38 -12.77
N ILE A 434 25.21 -21.78 -11.58
CA ILE A 434 25.96 -22.76 -10.78
C ILE A 434 25.01 -23.89 -10.37
N ASP A 435 25.46 -25.14 -10.50
CA ASP A 435 24.71 -26.28 -9.97
C ASP A 435 24.46 -26.06 -8.45
N PRO A 436 23.19 -26.02 -8.00
CA PRO A 436 22.86 -25.83 -6.59
C PRO A 436 23.54 -26.82 -5.64
N ARG A 437 23.91 -28.02 -6.12
CA ARG A 437 24.60 -29.06 -5.33
C ARG A 437 26.08 -28.76 -5.10
N GLU A 438 26.71 -28.06 -6.03
CA GLU A 438 28.14 -27.71 -5.98
C GLU A 438 28.40 -26.30 -5.46
N TYR A 439 27.36 -25.46 -5.31
CA TYR A 439 27.48 -24.08 -4.82
C TYR A 439 28.29 -23.97 -3.50
N THR A 440 28.04 -24.85 -2.52
CA THR A 440 28.75 -24.84 -1.22
C THR A 440 30.26 -25.09 -1.36
N ARG A 441 30.69 -25.75 -2.45
CA ARG A 441 32.12 -25.96 -2.78
C ARG A 441 32.68 -24.85 -3.66
N ALA A 442 31.85 -24.25 -4.51
CA ALA A 442 32.25 -23.16 -5.41
C ALA A 442 32.39 -21.82 -4.67
N GLU A 443 31.49 -21.49 -3.73
CA GLU A 443 31.48 -20.20 -3.03
C GLU A 443 32.80 -19.87 -2.32
N PRO A 444 33.44 -20.76 -1.53
CA PRO A 444 34.71 -20.45 -0.89
C PRO A 444 35.82 -20.16 -1.90
N LYS A 445 35.90 -20.97 -2.97
CA LYS A 445 36.89 -20.78 -4.05
C LYS A 445 36.71 -19.44 -4.75
N LEU A 446 35.47 -19.07 -5.05
CA LEU A 446 35.13 -17.77 -5.63
C LEU A 446 35.54 -16.61 -4.71
N LYS A 447 35.50 -16.79 -3.39
CA LYS A 447 35.88 -15.75 -2.42
C LYS A 447 37.38 -15.64 -2.18
N GLU A 448 38.14 -16.72 -2.41
CA GLU A 448 39.60 -16.77 -2.24
C GLU A 448 40.37 -16.24 -3.44
N LEU A 449 39.72 -16.19 -4.61
CA LEU A 449 40.34 -15.71 -5.85
C LEU A 449 40.71 -14.21 -5.73
N PRO A 450 41.93 -13.84 -6.16
CA PRO A 450 42.37 -12.45 -6.12
C PRO A 450 41.53 -11.57 -7.05
N LYS A 451 41.42 -10.28 -6.72
CA LYS A 451 40.66 -9.26 -7.47
C LYS A 451 39.13 -9.43 -7.48
N ILE A 452 38.57 -10.41 -6.79
CA ILE A 452 37.12 -10.48 -6.57
C ILE A 452 36.73 -9.56 -5.42
N GLY A 453 35.89 -8.57 -5.72
CA GLY A 453 35.37 -7.61 -4.74
C GLY A 453 34.14 -8.12 -3.99
N GLY A 454 33.44 -9.12 -4.53
CA GLY A 454 32.27 -9.68 -3.87
C GLY A 454 31.61 -10.82 -4.64
N VAL A 455 30.97 -11.72 -3.91
CA VAL A 455 30.19 -12.85 -4.44
C VAL A 455 28.79 -12.78 -3.84
N LEU A 456 27.78 -12.52 -4.68
CA LEU A 456 26.39 -12.37 -4.28
C LEU A 456 25.56 -13.50 -4.88
N ARG A 457 24.88 -14.27 -4.04
CA ARG A 457 23.93 -15.29 -4.48
C ARG A 457 22.53 -14.70 -4.60
N LYS A 458 21.87 -14.94 -5.74
CA LYS A 458 20.50 -14.50 -6.00
C LYS A 458 19.51 -14.98 -4.92
N GLN A 459 19.56 -16.25 -4.55
CA GLN A 459 18.65 -16.81 -3.55
C GLN A 459 18.80 -16.15 -2.17
N THR A 460 20.03 -15.80 -1.78
CA THR A 460 20.28 -15.09 -0.51
C THR A 460 19.62 -13.71 -0.52
N ILE A 461 19.67 -13.00 -1.64
CA ILE A 461 18.98 -11.71 -1.81
C ILE A 461 17.47 -11.90 -1.67
N ILE A 462 16.89 -12.90 -2.35
CA ILE A 462 15.45 -13.19 -2.28
C ILE A 462 15.02 -13.52 -0.83
N ASP A 463 15.78 -14.37 -0.14
CA ASP A 463 15.43 -14.82 1.21
C ASP A 463 15.54 -13.68 2.23
N GLN A 464 16.61 -12.87 2.15
CA GLN A 464 16.78 -11.68 2.99
C GLN A 464 15.66 -10.67 2.76
N PHE A 465 15.35 -10.40 1.49
CA PHE A 465 14.32 -9.44 1.13
C PHE A 465 12.92 -9.92 1.55
N LYS A 466 12.62 -11.23 1.40
CA LYS A 466 11.39 -11.83 1.92
C LYS A 466 11.32 -11.74 3.44
N ALA A 467 12.39 -12.07 4.16
CA ALA A 467 12.38 -12.00 5.62
C ALA A 467 12.18 -10.56 6.12
N GLN A 468 12.95 -9.60 5.57
CA GLN A 468 12.88 -8.20 5.97
C GLN A 468 11.55 -7.54 5.60
N SER A 469 10.99 -7.86 4.42
CA SER A 469 9.72 -7.29 3.97
C SER A 469 8.50 -7.99 4.57
N ALA A 470 8.57 -9.29 4.87
CA ALA A 470 7.44 -10.04 5.38
C ALA A 470 6.97 -9.54 6.73
N ASP A 471 7.88 -9.25 7.67
CA ASP A 471 7.51 -8.75 9.00
C ASP A 471 6.80 -7.39 8.88
N MET A 472 7.36 -6.48 8.08
CA MET A 472 6.77 -5.16 7.84
C MET A 472 5.39 -5.23 7.18
N MET A 473 5.27 -6.05 6.13
CA MET A 473 4.01 -6.25 5.43
C MET A 473 2.96 -6.96 6.28
N LEU A 474 3.37 -7.92 7.11
CA LEU A 474 2.46 -8.66 7.98
C LEU A 474 1.84 -7.74 9.01
N VAL A 475 2.63 -6.91 9.69
CA VAL A 475 2.12 -5.97 10.69
C VAL A 475 1.18 -4.95 10.04
N MET A 476 1.56 -4.37 8.90
CA MET A 476 0.70 -3.41 8.17
C MET A 476 -0.60 -4.04 7.70
N SER A 477 -0.50 -5.22 7.07
CA SER A 477 -1.66 -5.97 6.59
C SER A 477 -2.58 -6.39 7.74
N LEU A 478 -2.02 -6.80 8.89
CA LEU A 478 -2.78 -7.17 10.09
C LEU A 478 -3.57 -5.96 10.62
N ILE A 479 -2.91 -4.81 10.76
CA ILE A 479 -3.56 -3.58 11.25
C ILE A 479 -4.71 -3.18 10.32
N LEU A 480 -4.46 -3.07 9.02
CA LEU A 480 -5.48 -2.69 8.05
C LEU A 480 -6.62 -3.71 7.95
N THR A 481 -6.29 -5.02 8.01
CA THR A 481 -7.29 -6.10 8.04
C THR A 481 -8.13 -6.06 9.31
N LEU A 482 -7.55 -5.74 10.47
CA LEU A 482 -8.27 -5.61 11.72
C LEU A 482 -9.27 -4.43 11.67
N PHE A 483 -8.84 -3.28 11.15
CA PHE A 483 -9.71 -2.13 10.95
C PHE A 483 -10.83 -2.43 9.94
N ALA A 484 -10.48 -2.99 8.79
CA ALA A 484 -11.45 -3.38 7.76
C ALA A 484 -12.46 -4.42 8.28
N GLY A 485 -11.98 -5.44 8.99
CA GLY A 485 -12.81 -6.47 9.60
C GLY A 485 -13.76 -5.88 10.65
N THR A 486 -13.27 -4.96 11.49
CA THR A 486 -14.09 -4.24 12.48
C THR A 486 -15.17 -3.40 11.80
N ILE A 487 -14.85 -2.69 10.71
CA ILE A 487 -15.82 -1.96 9.90
C ILE A 487 -16.85 -2.93 9.32
N ALA A 488 -16.42 -4.00 8.64
CA ALA A 488 -17.30 -4.94 7.97
C ALA A 488 -18.29 -5.57 8.97
N VAL A 489 -17.78 -6.10 10.09
CA VAL A 489 -18.61 -6.66 11.16
C VAL A 489 -19.52 -5.58 11.76
N GLY A 490 -18.99 -4.39 12.07
CA GLY A 490 -19.75 -3.30 12.66
C GLY A 490 -20.93 -2.84 11.80
N VAL A 491 -20.68 -2.61 10.50
CA VAL A 491 -21.71 -2.18 9.54
C VAL A 491 -22.74 -3.28 9.33
N VAL A 492 -22.30 -4.52 9.04
CA VAL A 492 -23.23 -5.60 8.73
C VAL A 492 -24.05 -5.99 9.96
N TYR A 493 -23.43 -6.10 11.13
CA TYR A 493 -24.14 -6.38 12.38
C TYR A 493 -25.16 -5.30 12.71
N ASN A 494 -24.80 -4.02 12.57
CA ASN A 494 -25.71 -2.92 12.82
C ASN A 494 -26.91 -2.96 11.88
N ASN A 495 -26.67 -3.16 10.58
CA ASN A 495 -27.73 -3.31 9.59
C ASN A 495 -28.66 -4.48 9.92
N ALA A 496 -28.08 -5.62 10.31
CA ALA A 496 -28.83 -6.82 10.66
C ALA A 496 -29.71 -6.59 11.89
N ARG A 497 -29.17 -5.91 12.92
CA ARG A 497 -29.91 -5.54 14.14
C ARG A 497 -31.05 -4.57 13.83
N VAL A 498 -30.80 -3.58 12.99
CA VAL A 498 -31.80 -2.59 12.56
C VAL A 498 -32.92 -3.25 11.77
N ALA A 499 -32.60 -4.11 10.81
CA ALA A 499 -33.57 -4.87 10.03
C ALA A 499 -34.45 -5.74 10.94
N LEU A 500 -33.85 -6.48 11.88
CA LEU A 500 -34.59 -7.32 12.83
C LEU A 500 -35.59 -6.49 13.64
N SER A 501 -35.15 -5.35 14.16
CA SER A 501 -35.97 -4.48 14.99
C SER A 501 -37.11 -3.83 14.20
N MET A 502 -36.93 -3.50 12.92
CA MET A 502 -37.99 -2.91 12.09
C MET A 502 -39.06 -3.92 11.71
N ARG A 503 -38.65 -5.14 11.43
CA ARG A 503 -39.55 -6.19 10.92
C ARG A 503 -40.09 -7.10 12.02
N SER A 504 -39.74 -6.88 13.29
CA SER A 504 -40.16 -7.79 14.37
C SER A 504 -41.68 -8.01 14.43
N ARG A 505 -42.51 -7.00 14.10
CA ARG A 505 -43.98 -7.16 14.00
C ARG A 505 -44.39 -7.87 12.72
N ASP A 506 -43.84 -7.47 11.58
CA ASP A 506 -44.14 -8.09 10.29
C ASP A 506 -43.78 -9.59 10.29
N LEU A 507 -42.65 -9.95 10.90
CA LEU A 507 -42.20 -11.33 11.09
C LEU A 507 -43.10 -12.10 12.08
N ALA A 508 -43.68 -11.42 13.08
CA ALA A 508 -44.68 -12.02 13.97
C ALA A 508 -45.98 -12.32 13.20
N SER A 509 -46.47 -11.38 12.39
CA SER A 509 -47.64 -11.57 11.55
C SER A 509 -47.45 -12.67 10.49
N LEU A 510 -46.29 -12.71 9.83
CA LEU A 510 -45.94 -13.80 8.90
C LEU A 510 -45.93 -15.16 9.58
N ARG A 511 -45.48 -15.23 10.84
CA ARG A 511 -45.50 -16.48 11.62
C ARG A 511 -46.92 -16.92 11.98
N VAL A 512 -47.81 -15.98 12.29
CA VAL A 512 -49.24 -16.27 12.51
C VAL A 512 -49.91 -16.76 11.22
N LEU A 513 -49.47 -16.25 10.06
CA LEU A 513 -49.90 -16.72 8.74
C LEU A 513 -49.29 -18.07 8.31
N GLY A 514 -48.49 -18.71 9.16
CA GLY A 514 -47.96 -20.07 8.95
C GLY A 514 -46.53 -20.16 8.38
N PHE A 515 -45.81 -19.04 8.22
CA PHE A 515 -44.43 -19.08 7.73
C PHE A 515 -43.48 -19.77 8.73
N ARG A 516 -42.56 -20.58 8.22
CA ARG A 516 -41.52 -21.27 8.99
C ARG A 516 -40.41 -20.30 9.40
N ARG A 517 -39.74 -20.59 10.52
CA ARG A 517 -38.60 -19.78 11.03
C ARG A 517 -37.48 -19.59 9.99
N GLY A 518 -37.25 -20.60 9.16
CA GLY A 518 -36.27 -20.54 8.07
C GLY A 518 -36.66 -19.54 6.97
N GLU A 519 -37.93 -19.50 6.59
CA GLU A 519 -38.46 -18.59 5.56
C GLU A 519 -38.41 -17.13 6.05
N ILE A 520 -38.78 -16.91 7.32
CA ILE A 520 -38.68 -15.62 8.02
C ILE A 520 -37.21 -15.15 8.07
N SER A 521 -36.28 -16.05 8.38
CA SER A 521 -34.85 -15.75 8.42
C SER A 521 -34.31 -15.43 7.03
N ALA A 522 -34.76 -16.13 5.98
CA ALA A 522 -34.34 -15.88 4.61
C ALA A 522 -34.74 -14.48 4.12
N VAL A 523 -35.93 -13.98 4.50
CA VAL A 523 -36.38 -12.61 4.16
C VAL A 523 -35.52 -11.55 4.86
N LEU A 524 -35.12 -11.78 6.11
CA LEU A 524 -34.27 -10.83 6.85
C LEU A 524 -32.83 -10.85 6.34
N LEU A 525 -32.25 -12.04 6.20
CA LEU A 525 -30.86 -12.23 5.82
C LEU A 525 -30.62 -11.94 4.34
N GLY A 526 -31.64 -12.10 3.49
CA GLY A 526 -31.56 -11.77 2.08
C GLY A 526 -31.23 -10.29 1.83
N GLU A 527 -31.73 -9.37 2.65
CA GLU A 527 -31.40 -7.93 2.53
C GLU A 527 -29.91 -7.70 2.77
N LEU A 528 -29.36 -8.31 3.82
CA LEU A 528 -27.94 -8.22 4.15
C LEU A 528 -27.08 -8.89 3.09
N ALA A 529 -27.51 -10.04 2.58
CA ALA A 529 -26.82 -10.76 1.52
C ALA A 529 -26.71 -9.90 0.26
N ILE A 530 -27.77 -9.21 -0.15
CA ILE A 530 -27.74 -8.30 -1.31
C ILE A 530 -26.81 -7.11 -1.04
N GLN A 531 -26.86 -6.52 0.17
CA GLN A 531 -25.96 -5.41 0.52
C GLN A 531 -24.49 -5.82 0.45
N VAL A 532 -24.14 -6.98 1.00
CA VAL A 532 -22.78 -7.52 0.92
C VAL A 532 -22.40 -7.84 -0.53
N LEU A 533 -23.28 -8.50 -1.28
CA LEU A 533 -23.03 -8.87 -2.67
C LEU A 533 -22.84 -7.66 -3.58
N LEU A 534 -23.55 -6.55 -3.35
CA LEU A 534 -23.36 -5.29 -4.06
C LEU A 534 -22.11 -4.55 -3.59
N ALA A 535 -21.81 -4.58 -2.30
CA ALA A 535 -20.67 -3.89 -1.73
C ALA A 535 -19.33 -4.49 -2.15
N ILE A 536 -19.25 -5.80 -2.36
CA ILE A 536 -18.02 -6.47 -2.79
C ILE A 536 -17.46 -5.91 -4.10
N PRO A 537 -18.16 -5.95 -5.25
CA PRO A 537 -17.62 -5.43 -6.51
C PRO A 537 -17.37 -3.92 -6.46
N ILE A 538 -18.23 -3.15 -5.78
CA ILE A 538 -18.03 -1.70 -5.60
C ILE A 538 -16.76 -1.45 -4.78
N GLY A 539 -16.59 -2.17 -3.68
CA GLY A 539 -15.44 -2.05 -2.78
C GLY A 539 -14.14 -2.52 -3.43
N MET A 540 -14.19 -3.54 -4.28
CA MET A 540 -13.07 -3.95 -5.12
C MET A 540 -12.69 -2.81 -6.07
N GLY A 541 -13.66 -2.23 -6.80
CA GLY A 541 -13.40 -1.11 -7.70
C GLY A 541 -12.82 0.12 -7.01
N ILE A 542 -13.38 0.50 -5.84
CA ILE A 542 -12.86 1.60 -5.01
C ILE A 542 -11.45 1.26 -4.49
N GLY A 543 -11.22 0.02 -4.04
CA GLY A 543 -9.92 -0.44 -3.56
C GLY A 543 -8.85 -0.38 -4.64
N THR A 544 -9.16 -0.86 -5.84
CA THR A 544 -8.28 -0.75 -7.02
C THR A 544 -7.98 0.70 -7.36
N TRP A 545 -8.99 1.57 -7.36
CA TRP A 545 -8.82 2.99 -7.62
C TRP A 545 -7.92 3.64 -6.56
N MET A 546 -8.15 3.36 -5.27
CA MET A 546 -7.33 3.86 -4.17
C MET A 546 -5.88 3.37 -4.27
N SER A 547 -5.66 2.08 -4.56
CA SER A 547 -4.32 1.53 -4.75
C SER A 547 -3.56 2.23 -5.88
N ARG A 548 -4.24 2.53 -7.00
CA ARG A 548 -3.64 3.29 -8.11
C ARG A 548 -3.38 4.75 -7.74
N ALA A 549 -4.32 5.39 -7.07
CA ALA A 549 -4.16 6.77 -6.61
C ALA A 549 -3.00 6.90 -5.63
N MET A 550 -2.83 5.95 -4.72
CA MET A 550 -1.71 5.92 -3.78
C MET A 550 -0.37 5.71 -4.48
N MET A 551 -0.28 4.77 -5.43
CA MET A 551 0.97 4.58 -6.20
C MET A 551 1.30 5.79 -7.09
N ALA A 552 0.30 6.56 -7.54
CA ALA A 552 0.52 7.79 -8.29
C ALA A 552 1.00 8.97 -7.41
N MET A 553 0.87 8.87 -6.09
CA MET A 553 1.39 9.87 -5.14
C MET A 553 2.86 9.61 -4.76
N THR A 554 3.37 8.40 -5.02
CA THR A 554 4.78 8.05 -4.80
C THR A 554 5.66 8.60 -5.91
N ASP A 555 6.91 8.95 -5.59
CA ASP A 555 7.88 9.43 -6.57
C ASP A 555 8.16 8.35 -7.65
N PRO A 556 7.80 8.60 -8.92
CA PRO A 556 8.02 7.66 -10.01
C PRO A 556 9.50 7.47 -10.38
N GLU A 557 10.43 8.25 -9.83
CA GLU A 557 11.86 7.98 -10.02
C GLU A 557 12.34 6.78 -9.20
N GLN A 558 11.78 6.56 -8.02
CA GLN A 558 12.26 5.56 -7.07
C GLN A 558 11.57 4.20 -7.23
N TYR A 559 10.24 4.19 -7.31
CA TYR A 559 9.45 2.96 -7.35
C TYR A 559 8.33 3.08 -8.39
N ARG A 560 8.49 2.43 -9.55
CA ARG A 560 7.43 2.32 -10.57
C ARG A 560 6.84 0.93 -10.50
N LEU A 561 6.25 0.61 -9.35
CA LEU A 561 5.59 -0.67 -9.16
C LEU A 561 4.28 -0.70 -9.95
N PRO A 562 4.09 -1.63 -10.90
CA PRO A 562 2.78 -1.84 -11.48
C PRO A 562 1.81 -2.25 -10.37
N VAL A 563 0.63 -1.61 -10.33
CA VAL A 563 -0.45 -1.99 -9.41
C VAL A 563 -1.03 -3.32 -9.88
N ALA A 564 -0.39 -4.40 -9.44
CA ALA A 564 -0.82 -5.76 -9.68
C ALA A 564 -1.66 -6.23 -8.51
N LEU A 565 -2.97 -6.31 -8.73
CA LEU A 565 -3.91 -6.88 -7.77
C LEU A 565 -4.21 -8.31 -8.19
N SER A 566 -3.73 -9.27 -7.40
CA SER A 566 -3.95 -10.68 -7.69
C SER A 566 -5.43 -11.05 -7.51
N PRO A 567 -5.94 -12.03 -8.26
CA PRO A 567 -7.24 -12.63 -8.00
C PRO A 567 -7.39 -13.14 -6.56
N ALA A 568 -6.28 -13.57 -5.94
CA ALA A 568 -6.25 -14.02 -4.55
C ALA A 568 -6.58 -12.90 -3.56
N THR A 569 -6.12 -11.67 -3.80
CA THR A 569 -6.44 -10.51 -2.97
C THR A 569 -7.92 -10.16 -3.03
N TYR A 570 -8.52 -10.20 -4.22
CA TYR A 570 -9.97 -10.02 -4.37
C TYR A 570 -10.77 -11.14 -3.68
N ALA A 571 -10.35 -12.40 -3.87
CA ALA A 571 -10.97 -13.54 -3.21
C ALA A 571 -10.87 -13.46 -1.68
N TYR A 572 -9.73 -13.00 -1.16
CA TYR A 572 -9.52 -12.79 0.28
C TYR A 572 -10.46 -11.71 0.83
N ALA A 573 -10.51 -10.53 0.19
CA ALA A 573 -11.37 -9.43 0.62
C ALA A 573 -12.86 -9.81 0.57
N ALA A 574 -13.29 -10.50 -0.49
CA ALA A 574 -14.64 -11.04 -0.60
C ALA A 574 -14.91 -12.09 0.49
N GLY A 575 -13.99 -13.04 0.68
CA GLY A 575 -14.11 -14.12 1.65
C GLY A 575 -14.28 -13.62 3.08
N VAL A 576 -13.44 -12.68 3.52
CA VAL A 576 -13.55 -12.09 4.86
C VAL A 576 -14.85 -11.29 5.01
N THR A 577 -15.26 -10.55 3.98
CA THR A 577 -16.52 -9.78 4.03
C THR A 577 -17.74 -10.68 4.09
N ILE A 578 -17.76 -11.76 3.32
CA ILE A 578 -18.80 -12.80 3.36
C ILE A 578 -18.81 -13.48 4.73
N ALA A 579 -17.64 -13.83 5.28
CA ALA A 579 -17.52 -14.42 6.61
C ALA A 579 -18.06 -13.47 7.70
N ALA A 580 -17.69 -12.19 7.66
CA ALA A 580 -18.20 -11.16 8.57
C ALA A 580 -19.72 -11.01 8.46
N GLY A 581 -20.25 -11.06 7.23
CA GLY A 581 -21.69 -11.05 6.98
C GLY A 581 -22.40 -12.30 7.50
N ALA A 582 -21.82 -13.48 7.31
CA ALA A 582 -22.34 -14.75 7.80
C ALA A 582 -22.35 -14.79 9.34
N VAL A 583 -21.27 -14.36 9.99
CA VAL A 583 -21.19 -14.26 11.46
C VAL A 583 -22.26 -13.30 11.98
N SER A 584 -22.41 -12.13 11.37
CA SER A 584 -23.44 -11.15 11.73
C SER A 584 -24.85 -11.72 11.56
N ALA A 585 -25.11 -12.40 10.45
CA ALA A 585 -26.36 -13.09 10.16
C ALA A 585 -26.68 -14.18 11.20
N LEU A 586 -25.69 -15.00 11.57
CA LEU A 586 -25.84 -16.06 12.58
C LEU A 586 -26.18 -15.49 13.96
N LEU A 587 -25.54 -14.39 14.36
CA LEU A 587 -25.83 -13.71 15.63
C LEU A 587 -27.27 -13.20 15.69
N VAL A 588 -27.78 -12.64 14.58
CA VAL A 588 -29.15 -12.16 14.49
C VAL A 588 -30.16 -13.30 14.42
N ARG A 589 -29.86 -14.36 13.67
CA ARG A 589 -30.68 -15.58 13.62
C ARG A 589 -30.84 -16.22 15.01
N ARG A 590 -29.75 -16.34 15.78
CA ARG A 590 -29.80 -16.84 17.16
C ARG A 590 -30.72 -16.01 18.06
N LYS A 591 -30.81 -14.69 17.85
CA LYS A 591 -31.77 -13.84 18.57
C LYS A 591 -33.21 -14.07 18.13
N LEU A 592 -33.45 -14.23 16.83
CA LEU A 592 -34.77 -14.57 16.27
C LEU A 592 -35.32 -15.88 16.83
N ASP A 593 -34.49 -16.91 16.92
CA ASP A 593 -34.92 -18.24 17.38
C ASP A 593 -35.35 -18.26 18.86
N LYS A 594 -34.84 -17.31 19.66
CA LYS A 594 -35.17 -17.13 21.08
C LYS A 594 -36.32 -16.15 21.34
N LEU A 595 -36.79 -15.43 20.33
CA LEU A 595 -37.88 -14.46 20.48
C LEU A 595 -39.24 -15.19 20.52
N ASP A 596 -39.98 -14.97 21.60
CA ASP A 596 -41.40 -15.35 21.67
C ASP A 596 -42.23 -14.37 20.83
N LEU A 597 -42.40 -14.71 19.56
CA LEU A 597 -43.17 -13.89 18.61
C LEU A 597 -44.66 -13.77 18.98
N ILE A 598 -45.20 -14.62 19.87
CA ILE A 598 -46.57 -14.53 20.36
C ILE A 598 -46.68 -13.45 21.45
N GLY A 599 -45.67 -13.34 22.33
CA GLY A 599 -45.59 -12.26 23.33
C GLY A 599 -45.44 -10.85 22.74
N VAL A 600 -44.83 -10.73 21.56
CA VAL A 600 -44.67 -9.44 20.84
C VAL A 600 -46.00 -8.86 20.36
N LEU A 601 -47.00 -9.71 20.08
CA LEU A 601 -48.36 -9.28 19.72
C LEU A 601 -49.22 -8.95 20.95
N LYS A 602 -48.93 -9.54 22.12
CA LYS A 602 -49.70 -9.34 23.37
C LYS A 602 -49.29 -8.12 24.20
N THR A 603 -48.18 -7.44 23.88
CA THR A 603 -47.59 -6.42 24.75
C THR A 603 -48.20 -5.02 24.64
N ARG A 604 -49.33 -4.85 23.96
CA ARG A 604 -50.14 -3.61 23.95
C ARG A 604 -51.62 -3.93 23.72
N GLU A 605 -52.30 -4.36 24.78
CA GLU A 605 -53.60 -3.80 25.16
C GLU A 605 -53.42 -3.06 26.48
#